data_AF-A0A9D0IA53-F1
#
_entry.id   AF-A0A9D0IA53-F1
#
_cell.length_a   1.000
_cell.length_b   1.000
_cell.length_c   1.000
_cell.angle_alpha   90.00
_cell.angle_beta   90.00
_cell.angle_gamma   90.00
#
_symmetry.space_group_name_H-M   'P 1'
#
loop_
_entity.id
_entity.type
_entity.pdbx_description
1 polymer ?
#
loop_
_entity_poly.entity_id
_entity_poly.type
_entity_poly.pdbx_seq_one_letter_code
_entity_poly.pdbx_strand_id
1 'polypeptide(L)'
;MPGALRHEDPQPLLQPEAGLPAARQRHPAGVRSRVQRGPFQGRAGVGQAEIAPPVIRRRKKHSRVLLFGCNSLALEVAGQLIERGWDLLLVTRDHQCLERAMAKGITTREVDYTDDDELRTLGIGSGVNVIFSLFEEDARNVFLTISAKYIDPDVLIITLSQSADSSRKLHAAGADKVIDPYEISGRKIYNMIRQPLIAETMEHVVFGQRFLKVAEVEVAKGSFLDGRMLRDVEISRRYNLLLIGVVDRELGDEFTFVTVGLDHKLDSRDMLVVIGPTEEIEQLRKDIAAGVSSERRPEQ
;
A
#
# COMPACT_ATOMS: atom_id res chain seq x y z
N MET A 1 -7.35 43.68 66.67
CA MET A 1 -6.01 43.90 67.26
C MET A 1 -5.18 42.65 67.00
N PRO A 2 -3.94 42.79 66.49
CA PRO A 2 -3.45 42.03 65.34
C PRO A 2 -2.41 40.94 65.66
N GLY A 3 -2.27 39.98 64.73
CA GLY A 3 -1.14 39.04 64.65
C GLY A 3 -0.69 38.95 63.18
N ALA A 4 0.60 39.17 62.96
CA ALA A 4 1.18 39.71 61.73
C ALA A 4 1.36 38.73 60.55
N LEU A 5 1.20 39.29 59.35
CA LEU A 5 1.61 38.78 58.05
C LEU A 5 3.14 38.65 57.95
N ARG A 6 3.64 37.58 57.33
CA ARG A 6 4.95 37.56 56.65
C ARG A 6 4.76 37.16 55.19
N HIS A 7 5.18 38.07 54.34
CA HIS A 7 5.44 37.92 52.91
C HIS A 7 6.61 36.95 52.68
N GLU A 8 6.51 36.09 51.67
CA GLU A 8 7.66 35.57 50.93
C GLU A 8 7.46 35.88 49.44
N ASP A 9 8.52 36.47 48.87
CA ASP A 9 8.60 37.00 47.52
C ASP A 9 8.79 35.90 46.44
N PRO A 10 8.35 36.15 45.20
CA PRO A 10 8.52 35.24 44.07
C PRO A 10 9.92 35.30 43.44
N GLN A 11 10.40 34.14 42.96
CA GLN A 11 11.67 33.95 42.26
C GLN A 11 11.78 34.78 40.95
N PRO A 12 12.98 35.30 40.59
CA PRO A 12 13.15 36.13 39.41
C PRO A 12 13.37 35.33 38.11
N LEU A 13 12.75 35.81 37.02
CA LEU A 13 13.01 35.42 35.63
C LEU A 13 14.43 35.82 35.19
N LEU A 14 15.16 34.88 34.58
CA LEU A 14 16.42 35.12 33.87
C LEU A 14 16.16 35.72 32.46
N GLN A 15 16.87 36.81 32.18
CA GLN A 15 16.87 37.56 30.92
C GLN A 15 17.76 36.89 29.85
N PRO A 16 17.53 37.12 28.53
CA PRO A 16 18.43 36.68 27.47
C PRO A 16 19.62 37.63 27.29
N GLU A 17 20.83 37.07 27.22
CA GLU A 17 22.11 37.79 27.07
C GLU A 17 22.33 38.41 25.69
N ALA A 18 23.11 39.50 25.71
CA ALA A 18 23.42 40.39 24.62
C ALA A 18 24.61 39.95 23.74
N GLY A 19 24.48 40.20 22.43
CA GLY A 19 25.46 40.81 21.53
C GLY A 19 26.93 40.35 21.55
N LEU A 20 27.33 39.61 20.50
CA LEU A 20 28.73 39.45 20.09
C LEU A 20 29.12 40.54 19.04
N PRO A 21 30.36 41.06 19.06
CA PRO A 21 30.76 42.22 18.26
C PRO A 21 31.21 41.87 16.83
N ALA A 22 30.95 42.80 15.91
CA ALA A 22 31.32 42.74 14.51
C ALA A 22 32.83 42.93 14.29
N ALA A 23 33.47 41.96 13.65
CA ALA A 23 34.86 42.06 13.20
C ALA A 23 34.94 42.73 11.80
N ARG A 24 35.61 43.89 11.75
CA ARG A 24 36.02 44.59 10.52
C ARG A 24 37.04 43.74 9.76
N GLN A 25 36.80 43.49 8.47
CA GLN A 25 37.85 43.12 7.52
C GLN A 25 37.94 44.15 6.39
N ARG A 26 39.19 44.52 6.09
CA ARG A 26 39.61 45.57 5.16
C ARG A 26 39.54 45.04 3.72
N HIS A 27 39.05 45.87 2.79
CA HIS A 27 39.25 45.68 1.36
C HIS A 27 40.68 46.02 0.94
N PRO A 28 41.27 45.26 0.00
CA PRO A 28 42.08 45.85 -1.04
C PRO A 28 41.43 45.68 -2.43
N ALA A 29 41.82 46.60 -3.31
CA ALA A 29 41.25 46.86 -4.62
C ALA A 29 41.52 45.78 -5.67
N GLY A 30 40.56 45.65 -6.59
CA GLY A 30 40.79 45.55 -8.03
C GLY A 30 41.55 44.35 -8.59
N VAL A 31 40.81 43.34 -9.08
CA VAL A 31 41.17 42.61 -10.30
C VAL A 31 39.90 42.30 -11.09
N ARG A 32 39.77 42.90 -12.28
CA ARG A 32 38.79 42.49 -13.30
C ARG A 32 39.20 41.11 -13.82
N SER A 33 38.32 40.12 -13.78
CA SER A 33 38.46 38.95 -14.66
C SER A 33 37.11 38.40 -15.10
N ARG A 34 37.11 38.00 -16.37
CA ARG A 34 35.99 37.59 -17.23
C ARG A 34 35.08 36.54 -16.59
N VAL A 35 33.78 36.75 -16.73
CA VAL A 35 32.78 35.68 -16.69
C VAL A 35 33.04 34.74 -17.88
N GLN A 36 33.57 33.55 -17.62
CA GLN A 36 33.38 32.38 -18.48
C GLN A 36 32.43 31.44 -17.76
N ARG A 37 31.25 31.21 -18.34
CA ARG A 37 30.31 30.18 -17.91
C ARG A 37 30.91 28.82 -18.27
N GLY A 38 31.43 28.11 -17.27
CA GLY A 38 31.67 26.67 -17.36
C GLY A 38 30.37 25.89 -17.16
N PRO A 39 30.20 24.71 -17.77
CA PRO A 39 28.96 23.95 -17.69
C PRO A 39 28.77 23.40 -16.26
N PHE A 40 27.53 23.50 -15.79
CA PHE A 40 27.02 22.86 -14.59
C PHE A 40 27.30 21.34 -14.64
N GLN A 41 28.28 20.85 -13.89
CA GLN A 41 28.31 19.44 -13.49
C GLN A 41 27.39 19.30 -12.28
N GLY A 42 26.11 19.00 -12.57
CA GLY A 42 25.19 18.49 -11.58
C GLY A 42 25.74 17.19 -11.02
N ARG A 43 25.89 17.13 -9.70
CA ARG A 43 26.14 15.88 -8.97
C ARG A 43 25.06 14.87 -9.39
N ALA A 44 25.50 13.74 -9.93
CA ALA A 44 24.66 12.59 -10.18
C ALA A 44 23.91 12.23 -8.90
N GLY A 45 22.59 12.36 -8.95
CA GLY A 45 21.71 11.81 -7.93
C GLY A 45 21.93 10.32 -7.85
N VAL A 46 22.02 9.81 -6.63
CA VAL A 46 21.99 8.39 -6.31
C VAL A 46 20.77 7.81 -7.02
N GLY A 47 21.01 6.89 -7.97
CA GLY A 47 19.95 6.22 -8.70
C GLY A 47 18.97 5.60 -7.72
N GLN A 48 17.74 6.12 -7.70
CA GLN A 48 16.62 5.36 -7.17
C GLN A 48 16.49 4.18 -8.11
N ALA A 49 16.90 3.00 -7.67
CA ALA A 49 16.52 1.76 -8.33
C ALA A 49 14.99 1.77 -8.38
N GLU A 50 14.46 1.86 -9.59
CA GLU A 50 13.03 1.81 -9.86
C GLU A 50 12.59 0.40 -9.49
N ILE A 51 12.08 0.24 -8.26
CA ILE A 51 11.53 -1.01 -7.78
C ILE A 51 10.28 -1.25 -8.62
N ALA A 52 10.34 -2.25 -9.52
CA ALA A 52 9.21 -2.64 -10.33
C ALA A 52 7.95 -2.84 -9.45
N PRO A 53 6.77 -2.34 -9.86
CA PRO A 53 5.57 -2.47 -9.06
C PRO A 53 5.29 -3.97 -8.83
N PRO A 54 4.95 -4.38 -7.60
CA PRO A 54 4.95 -5.80 -7.31
C PRO A 54 3.72 -6.46 -7.92
N VAL A 55 3.96 -7.56 -8.61
CA VAL A 55 3.00 -8.42 -9.30
C VAL A 55 1.98 -9.01 -8.31
N ILE A 56 0.70 -8.61 -8.40
CA ILE A 56 -0.38 -9.16 -7.56
C ILE A 56 -0.97 -10.37 -8.28
N ARG A 57 -0.56 -11.58 -7.87
CA ARG A 57 -1.11 -12.84 -8.38
C ARG A 57 -2.45 -13.15 -7.71
N ARG A 58 -3.53 -13.23 -8.48
CA ARG A 58 -4.85 -13.65 -7.99
C ARG A 58 -4.83 -15.16 -7.71
N ARG A 59 -5.13 -15.60 -6.48
CA ARG A 59 -5.26 -17.02 -6.10
C ARG A 59 -6.61 -17.31 -5.43
N LYS A 60 -6.95 -18.62 -5.40
CA LYS A 60 -8.30 -19.20 -5.30
C LYS A 60 -9.12 -18.78 -4.05
N LYS A 61 -10.45 -18.92 -4.21
CA LYS A 61 -11.59 -18.62 -3.31
C LYS A 61 -11.61 -19.33 -1.94
N HIS A 62 -10.51 -19.97 -1.52
CA HIS A 62 -10.35 -20.68 -0.24
C HIS A 62 -8.92 -20.47 0.33
N SER A 63 -8.42 -19.24 0.27
CA SER A 63 -7.07 -18.92 0.71
C SER A 63 -7.05 -18.71 2.22
N ARG A 64 -6.36 -19.58 2.97
CA ARG A 64 -6.09 -19.34 4.39
C ARG A 64 -5.04 -18.25 4.52
N VAL A 65 -5.32 -17.30 5.41
CA VAL A 65 -4.46 -16.17 5.75
C VAL A 65 -3.91 -16.37 7.15
N LEU A 66 -2.60 -16.25 7.30
CA LEU A 66 -1.97 -16.14 8.61
C LEU A 66 -1.64 -14.67 8.88
N LEU A 67 -1.90 -14.21 10.09
CA LEU A 67 -1.52 -12.87 10.53
C LEU A 67 -0.68 -12.95 11.79
N PHE A 68 0.54 -12.43 11.71
CA PHE A 68 1.49 -12.36 12.80
C PHE A 68 1.65 -10.91 13.25
N GLY A 69 1.68 -10.71 14.57
CA GLY A 69 1.70 -9.39 15.18
C GLY A 69 0.34 -8.98 15.76
N CYS A 70 0.37 -8.05 16.72
CA CYS A 70 -0.82 -7.68 17.52
C CYS A 70 -0.88 -6.20 17.91
N ASN A 71 -0.42 -5.36 17.00
CA ASN A 71 -0.61 -3.92 17.11
C ASN A 71 -1.99 -3.52 16.57
N SER A 72 -2.33 -2.25 16.73
CA SER A 72 -3.61 -1.70 16.26
C SER A 72 -3.84 -1.92 14.76
N LEU A 73 -2.79 -1.83 13.95
CA LEU A 73 -2.88 -2.05 12.50
C LEU A 73 -3.20 -3.51 12.18
N ALA A 74 -2.55 -4.47 12.85
CA ALA A 74 -2.81 -5.90 12.68
C ALA A 74 -4.26 -6.27 13.03
N LEU A 75 -4.80 -5.73 14.12
CA LEU A 75 -6.19 -5.95 14.52
C LEU A 75 -7.20 -5.31 13.55
N GLU A 76 -6.88 -4.14 13.00
CA GLU A 76 -7.70 -3.47 11.98
C GLU A 76 -7.74 -4.28 10.67
N VAL A 77 -6.57 -4.74 10.20
CA VAL A 77 -6.47 -5.64 9.04
C VAL A 77 -7.27 -6.93 9.28
N ALA A 78 -7.18 -7.50 10.49
CA ALA A 78 -7.91 -8.71 10.84
C ALA A 78 -9.43 -8.52 10.75
N GLY A 79 -9.97 -7.45 11.33
CA GLY A 79 -11.40 -7.13 11.28
C GLY A 79 -11.91 -7.00 9.85
N GLN A 80 -11.17 -6.25 9.02
CA GLN A 80 -11.51 -6.02 7.62
C GLN A 80 -11.47 -7.26 6.73
N LEU A 81 -10.61 -8.23 7.05
CA LEU A 81 -10.56 -9.52 6.35
C LEU A 81 -11.73 -10.41 6.76
N ILE A 82 -12.04 -10.46 8.06
CA ILE A 82 -13.16 -11.26 8.59
C ILE A 82 -14.50 -10.75 8.04
N GLU A 83 -14.72 -9.43 8.03
CA GLU A 83 -15.94 -8.82 7.46
C GLU A 83 -16.15 -9.18 5.98
N ARG A 84 -15.06 -9.45 5.25
CA ARG A 84 -15.08 -9.85 3.83
C ARG A 84 -15.07 -11.37 3.63
N GLY A 85 -15.18 -12.15 4.70
CA GLY A 85 -15.33 -13.61 4.66
C GLY A 85 -14.02 -14.39 4.44
N TRP A 86 -12.86 -13.82 4.75
CA TRP A 86 -11.58 -14.53 4.66
C TRP A 86 -11.36 -15.49 5.84
N ASP A 87 -10.77 -16.67 5.57
CA ASP A 87 -10.28 -17.59 6.62
C ASP A 87 -8.97 -17.05 7.20
N LEU A 88 -9.07 -16.37 8.35
CA LEU A 88 -7.96 -15.71 9.02
C LEU A 88 -7.62 -16.41 10.33
N LEU A 89 -6.33 -16.71 10.52
CA LEU A 89 -5.76 -17.15 11.78
C LEU A 89 -4.71 -16.14 12.27
N LEU A 90 -4.98 -15.51 13.43
CA LEU A 90 -3.99 -14.67 14.11
C LEU A 90 -3.06 -15.55 14.94
N VAL A 91 -1.75 -15.37 14.77
CA VAL A 91 -0.70 -16.17 15.41
C VAL A 91 0.20 -15.28 16.26
N THR A 92 0.35 -15.63 17.53
CA THR A 92 1.19 -14.89 18.48
C THR A 92 1.53 -15.75 19.70
N ARG A 93 2.66 -15.46 20.37
CA ARG A 93 2.96 -16.00 21.70
C ARG A 93 2.46 -15.12 22.85
N ASP A 94 1.96 -13.92 22.53
CA ASP A 94 1.47 -12.99 23.54
C ASP A 94 0.05 -13.33 23.96
N HIS A 95 -0.10 -13.86 25.17
CA HIS A 95 -1.39 -14.23 25.73
C HIS A 95 -2.36 -13.03 25.84
N GLN A 96 -1.88 -11.83 26.15
CA GLN A 96 -2.74 -10.64 26.21
C GLN A 96 -3.30 -10.28 24.84
N CYS A 97 -2.49 -10.49 23.79
CA CYS A 97 -2.97 -10.34 22.42
C CYS A 97 -4.06 -11.36 22.09
N LEU A 98 -3.87 -12.63 22.43
CA LEU A 98 -4.84 -13.69 22.14
C LEU A 98 -6.21 -13.32 22.73
N GLU A 99 -6.25 -12.90 23.99
CA GLU A 99 -7.47 -12.45 24.67
C GLU A 99 -8.15 -11.28 23.95
N ARG A 100 -7.38 -10.23 23.58
CA ARG A 100 -7.89 -9.07 22.85
C ARG A 100 -8.46 -9.43 21.47
N ALA A 101 -7.81 -10.36 20.77
CA ALA A 101 -8.23 -10.81 19.45
C ALA A 101 -9.48 -11.71 19.54
N MET A 102 -9.53 -12.64 20.51
CA MET A 102 -10.70 -13.48 20.77
C MET A 102 -11.93 -12.66 21.16
N ALA A 103 -11.76 -11.61 21.97
CA ALA A 103 -12.83 -10.68 22.33
C ALA A 103 -13.43 -9.95 21.11
N LYS A 104 -12.70 -9.88 19.99
CA LYS A 104 -13.14 -9.32 18.70
C LYS A 104 -13.67 -10.39 17.72
N GLY A 105 -13.80 -11.65 18.15
CA GLY A 105 -14.24 -12.77 17.31
C GLY A 105 -13.18 -13.24 16.31
N ILE A 106 -11.91 -12.90 16.51
CA ILE A 106 -10.81 -13.34 15.65
C ILE A 106 -10.37 -14.73 16.09
N THR A 107 -10.22 -15.66 15.14
CA THR A 107 -9.63 -16.98 15.42
C THR A 107 -8.14 -16.83 15.69
N THR A 108 -7.66 -17.37 16.81
CA THR A 108 -6.27 -17.23 17.25
C THR A 108 -5.59 -18.58 17.47
N ARG A 109 -4.26 -18.61 17.39
CA ARG A 109 -3.45 -19.74 17.85
C ARG A 109 -2.13 -19.25 18.44
N GLU A 110 -1.74 -19.86 19.56
CA GLU A 110 -0.42 -19.69 20.14
C GLU A 110 0.59 -20.59 19.41
N VAL A 111 1.60 -19.98 18.78
CA VAL A 111 2.69 -20.69 18.09
C VAL A 111 3.97 -19.86 18.19
N ASP A 112 5.10 -20.54 18.41
CA ASP A 112 6.43 -19.97 18.24
C ASP A 112 6.81 -19.90 16.76
N TYR A 113 6.69 -18.70 16.19
CA TYR A 113 7.09 -18.44 14.81
C TYR A 113 8.60 -18.50 14.58
N THR A 114 9.42 -18.71 15.62
CA THR A 114 10.87 -18.93 15.50
C THR A 114 11.25 -20.40 15.28
N ASP A 115 10.27 -21.31 15.41
CA ASP A 115 10.40 -22.72 15.08
C ASP A 115 9.72 -23.01 13.73
N ASP A 116 10.52 -23.41 12.75
CA ASP A 116 10.04 -23.76 11.40
C ASP A 116 9.07 -24.94 11.42
N ASP A 117 9.21 -25.90 12.35
CA ASP A 117 8.30 -27.04 12.46
C ASP A 117 6.95 -26.58 12.99
N GLU A 118 6.91 -25.66 13.95
CA GLU A 118 5.65 -25.05 14.40
C GLU A 118 4.98 -24.25 13.27
N LEU A 119 5.75 -23.48 12.50
CA LEU A 119 5.25 -22.78 11.31
C LEU A 119 4.65 -23.74 10.27
N ARG A 120 5.23 -24.91 10.06
CA ARG A 120 4.66 -25.96 9.18
C ARG A 120 3.31 -26.47 9.71
N THR A 121 3.14 -26.60 11.02
CA THR A 121 1.82 -26.97 11.61
C THR A 121 0.72 -25.92 11.36
N LEU A 122 1.11 -24.71 10.91
CA LEU A 122 0.16 -23.69 10.48
C LEU A 122 -0.43 -23.94 9.08
N GLY A 123 0.17 -24.86 8.31
CA GLY A 123 -0.21 -25.16 6.94
C GLY A 123 0.55 -24.35 5.90
N ILE A 124 1.65 -23.69 6.28
CA ILE A 124 2.58 -23.05 5.33
C ILE A 124 3.17 -24.15 4.43
N GLY A 125 3.11 -23.96 3.10
CA GLY A 125 3.49 -24.95 2.10
C GLY A 125 2.40 -25.95 1.68
N SER A 126 1.22 -25.94 2.29
CA SER A 126 0.13 -26.87 1.95
C SER A 126 -1.26 -26.24 1.77
N GLY A 127 -1.58 -25.19 2.53
CA GLY A 127 -2.91 -24.57 2.48
C GLY A 127 -2.94 -23.07 2.79
N VAL A 128 -1.85 -22.50 3.30
CA VAL A 128 -1.70 -21.05 3.51
C VAL A 128 -1.23 -20.41 2.21
N ASN A 129 -1.85 -19.30 1.82
CA ASN A 129 -1.47 -18.57 0.61
C ASN A 129 -0.98 -17.15 0.88
N VAL A 130 -1.35 -16.59 2.03
CA VAL A 130 -1.00 -15.22 2.42
C VAL A 130 -0.54 -15.20 3.87
N ILE A 131 0.59 -14.54 4.11
CA ILE A 131 1.12 -14.26 5.44
C ILE A 131 1.23 -12.74 5.58
N PHE A 132 0.57 -12.21 6.61
CA PHE A 132 0.79 -10.86 7.08
C PHE A 132 1.81 -10.89 8.22
N SER A 133 2.99 -10.33 8.00
CA SER A 133 4.01 -10.13 9.04
C SER A 133 3.96 -8.69 9.52
N LEU A 134 3.15 -8.44 10.54
CA LEU A 134 2.83 -7.08 11.02
C LEU A 134 3.38 -6.87 12.42
N PHE A 135 4.59 -7.36 12.70
CA PHE A 135 5.29 -7.01 13.95
C PHE A 135 5.69 -5.55 13.94
N GLU A 136 5.77 -4.95 15.13
CA GLU A 136 6.35 -3.62 15.28
C GLU A 136 7.86 -3.68 14.99
N GLU A 137 8.58 -4.68 15.49
CA GLU A 137 10.01 -4.81 15.29
C GLU A 137 10.35 -5.38 13.90
N ASP A 138 11.05 -4.59 13.07
CA ASP A 138 11.47 -4.99 11.71
C ASP A 138 12.30 -6.28 11.70
N ALA A 139 13.11 -6.53 12.74
CA ALA A 139 13.91 -7.76 12.84
C ALA A 139 13.04 -9.02 12.89
N ARG A 140 11.88 -8.97 13.57
CA ARG A 140 10.93 -10.08 13.64
C ARG A 140 10.25 -10.29 12.29
N ASN A 141 9.93 -9.19 11.60
CA ASN A 141 9.38 -9.24 10.25
C ASN A 141 10.36 -9.90 9.26
N VAL A 142 11.64 -9.53 9.31
CA VAL A 142 12.69 -10.16 8.48
C VAL A 142 12.81 -11.64 8.80
N PHE A 143 12.90 -12.00 10.08
CA PHE A 143 13.03 -13.40 10.50
C PHE A 143 11.87 -14.26 9.99
N LEU A 144 10.63 -13.83 10.21
CA LEU A 144 9.45 -14.59 9.78
C LEU A 144 9.39 -14.68 8.25
N THR A 145 9.75 -13.61 7.54
CA THR A 145 9.79 -13.61 6.07
C THR A 145 10.74 -14.67 5.54
N ILE A 146 11.97 -14.74 6.08
CA ILE A 146 12.97 -15.74 5.68
C ILE A 146 12.46 -17.15 5.95
N SER A 147 11.97 -17.40 7.16
CA SER A 147 11.47 -18.72 7.61
C SER A 147 10.30 -19.19 6.75
N ALA A 148 9.32 -18.32 6.51
CA ALA A 148 8.17 -18.62 5.68
C ALA A 148 8.56 -18.88 4.21
N LYS A 149 9.45 -18.07 3.62
CA LYS A 149 9.94 -18.28 2.23
C LYS A 149 10.82 -19.51 2.11
N TYR A 150 11.51 -19.91 3.17
CA TYR A 150 12.24 -21.18 3.20
C TYR A 150 11.29 -22.38 3.16
N ILE A 151 10.15 -22.32 3.87
CA ILE A 151 9.13 -23.37 3.88
C ILE A 151 8.33 -23.40 2.57
N ASP A 152 7.91 -22.24 2.08
CA ASP A 152 7.10 -22.06 0.88
C ASP A 152 7.58 -20.81 0.10
N PRO A 153 8.40 -20.98 -0.96
CA PRO A 153 8.89 -19.86 -1.76
C PRO A 153 7.78 -19.04 -2.44
N ASP A 154 6.62 -19.65 -2.67
CA ASP A 154 5.50 -19.07 -3.42
C ASP A 154 4.44 -18.41 -2.51
N VAL A 155 4.55 -18.52 -1.19
CA VAL A 155 3.60 -17.89 -0.25
C VAL A 155 3.68 -16.37 -0.36
N LEU A 156 2.54 -15.68 -0.46
CA LEU A 156 2.52 -14.22 -0.52
C LEU A 156 2.79 -13.65 0.87
N ILE A 157 3.82 -12.83 1.01
CA ILE A 157 4.17 -12.17 2.27
C ILE A 157 3.98 -10.66 2.14
N ILE A 158 3.12 -10.11 2.99
CA ILE A 158 2.89 -8.67 3.15
C ILE A 158 3.39 -8.28 4.53
N THR A 159 4.32 -7.33 4.60
CA THR A 159 5.00 -6.96 5.84
C THR A 159 5.09 -5.46 6.04
N LEU A 160 5.33 -5.04 7.28
CA LEU A 160 5.63 -3.65 7.63
C LEU A 160 7.14 -3.39 7.65
N SER A 161 7.52 -2.16 7.36
CA SER A 161 8.85 -1.62 7.62
C SER A 161 8.75 -0.25 8.30
N GLN A 162 9.66 0.06 9.22
CA GLN A 162 9.74 1.40 9.82
C GLN A 162 10.78 2.33 9.16
N SER A 163 11.56 1.82 8.21
CA SER A 163 12.58 2.61 7.53
C SER A 163 12.87 2.09 6.12
N ALA A 164 13.42 2.96 5.28
CA ALA A 164 13.86 2.59 3.93
C ALA A 164 14.97 1.51 3.94
N ASP A 165 15.82 1.46 4.97
CA ASP A 165 16.84 0.42 5.11
C ASP A 165 16.22 -0.94 5.43
N SER A 166 15.30 -0.97 6.41
CA SER A 166 14.52 -2.17 6.73
C SER A 166 13.70 -2.66 5.55
N SER A 167 13.12 -1.73 4.77
CA SER A 167 12.34 -2.08 3.57
C SER A 167 13.17 -2.87 2.55
N ARG A 168 14.39 -2.41 2.26
CA ARG A 168 15.32 -3.14 1.37
C ARG A 168 15.68 -4.52 1.92
N LYS A 169 15.89 -4.64 3.22
CA LYS A 169 16.19 -5.93 3.88
C LYS A 169 15.01 -6.89 3.82
N LEU A 170 13.78 -6.42 4.00
CA LEU A 170 12.57 -7.22 3.91
C LEU A 170 12.32 -7.70 2.47
N HIS A 171 12.55 -6.84 1.47
CA HIS A 171 12.51 -7.27 0.08
C HIS A 171 13.60 -8.31 -0.23
N ALA A 172 14.83 -8.11 0.26
CA ALA A 172 15.91 -9.09 0.09
C ALA A 172 15.64 -10.43 0.80
N ALA A 173 14.90 -10.41 1.91
CA ALA A 173 14.41 -11.60 2.60
C ALA A 173 13.29 -12.34 1.84
N GLY A 174 12.73 -11.72 0.79
CA GLY A 174 11.69 -12.30 -0.05
C GLY A 174 10.28 -11.78 0.22
N ALA A 175 10.10 -10.70 0.99
CA ALA A 175 8.78 -10.10 1.14
C ALA A 175 8.24 -9.57 -0.20
N ASP A 176 7.04 -10.01 -0.58
CA ASP A 176 6.41 -9.64 -1.85
C ASP A 176 5.88 -8.20 -1.81
N LYS A 177 5.41 -7.75 -0.64
CA LYS A 177 4.96 -6.38 -0.38
C LYS A 177 5.51 -5.88 0.94
N VAL A 178 6.18 -4.73 0.91
CA VAL A 178 6.64 -4.04 2.11
C VAL A 178 5.94 -2.70 2.20
N ILE A 179 5.33 -2.43 3.35
CA ILE A 179 4.53 -1.23 3.61
C ILE A 179 5.22 -0.40 4.68
N ASP A 180 5.56 0.85 4.36
CA ASP A 180 5.93 1.86 5.35
C ASP A 180 4.68 2.68 5.72
N PRO A 181 4.07 2.44 6.90
CA PRO A 181 2.86 3.15 7.29
C PRO A 181 3.13 4.65 7.54
N TYR A 182 4.32 5.04 8.01
CA TYR A 182 4.63 6.43 8.28
C TYR A 182 4.81 7.23 6.99
N GLU A 183 5.44 6.64 5.99
CA GLU A 183 5.56 7.26 4.67
C GLU A 183 4.18 7.46 4.01
N ILE A 184 3.33 6.42 4.04
CA ILE A 184 1.98 6.47 3.48
C ILE A 184 1.13 7.51 4.21
N SER A 185 1.10 7.46 5.55
CA SER A 185 0.35 8.41 6.37
C SER A 185 0.87 9.83 6.22
N GLY A 186 2.19 10.03 6.20
CA GLY A 186 2.80 11.36 6.02
C GLY A 186 2.44 11.98 4.67
N ARG A 187 2.53 11.20 3.60
CA ARG A 187 2.11 11.63 2.25
C ARG A 187 0.63 11.95 2.20
N LYS A 188 -0.19 11.16 2.90
CA LYS A 188 -1.63 11.39 3.00
C LYS A 188 -1.93 12.73 3.69
N ILE A 189 -1.35 12.97 4.87
CA ILE A 189 -1.52 14.21 5.62
C ILE A 189 -1.04 15.42 4.80
N TYR A 190 0.10 15.30 4.12
CA TYR A 190 0.62 16.34 3.24
C TYR A 190 -0.36 16.69 2.09
N ASN A 191 -0.93 15.67 1.46
CA ASN A 191 -1.87 15.85 0.35
C ASN A 191 -3.21 16.44 0.81
N MET A 192 -3.63 16.24 2.06
CA MET A 192 -4.82 16.89 2.61
C MET A 192 -4.71 18.43 2.59
N ILE A 193 -3.50 18.98 2.72
CA ILE A 193 -3.28 20.44 2.67
C ILE A 193 -3.06 20.89 1.22
N ARG A 194 -2.22 20.17 0.46
CA ARG A 194 -1.83 20.62 -0.89
C ARG A 194 -2.90 20.39 -1.95
N GLN A 195 -3.65 19.31 -1.83
CA GLN A 195 -4.62 18.87 -2.82
C GLN A 195 -5.84 18.22 -2.12
N PRO A 196 -6.55 18.97 -1.26
CA PRO A 196 -7.65 18.42 -0.44
C PRO A 196 -8.70 17.69 -1.27
N LEU A 197 -9.12 18.29 -2.40
CA LEU A 197 -10.11 17.68 -3.29
C LEU A 197 -9.64 16.33 -3.86
N ILE A 198 -8.36 16.21 -4.24
CA ILE A 198 -7.81 14.95 -4.77
C ILE A 198 -7.71 13.92 -3.66
N ALA A 199 -7.28 14.34 -2.46
CA ALA A 199 -7.17 13.47 -1.30
C ALA A 199 -8.54 12.90 -0.88
N GLU A 200 -9.59 13.73 -0.85
CA GLU A 200 -10.97 13.33 -0.57
C GLU A 200 -11.52 12.41 -1.67
N THR A 201 -11.34 12.79 -2.94
CA THR A 201 -11.83 11.98 -4.08
C THR A 201 -11.18 10.59 -4.10
N MET A 202 -9.87 10.51 -3.86
CA MET A 202 -9.16 9.23 -3.79
C MET A 202 -9.63 8.36 -2.62
N GLU A 203 -10.01 8.94 -1.48
CA GLU A 203 -10.60 8.15 -0.39
C GLU A 203 -11.94 7.51 -0.79
N HIS A 204 -12.80 8.26 -1.47
CA HIS A 204 -14.08 7.74 -1.93
C HIS A 204 -13.91 6.59 -2.92
N VAL A 205 -12.92 6.68 -3.82
CA VAL A 205 -12.63 5.68 -4.86
C VAL A 205 -11.94 4.44 -4.29
N VAL A 206 -10.94 4.61 -3.42
CA VAL A 206 -10.14 3.51 -2.86
C VAL A 206 -10.87 2.76 -1.74
N PHE A 207 -11.55 3.49 -0.84
CA PHE A 207 -12.24 2.89 0.30
C PHE A 207 -13.74 2.67 0.06
N GLY A 208 -14.24 3.00 -1.15
CA GLY A 208 -15.61 2.68 -1.59
C GLY A 208 -16.71 3.39 -0.80
N GLN A 209 -16.41 4.50 -0.12
CA GLN A 209 -17.36 5.17 0.78
C GLN A 209 -18.46 5.97 0.04
N ARG A 210 -18.35 6.18 -1.27
CA ARG A 210 -19.38 6.87 -2.07
C ARG A 210 -19.51 6.26 -3.46
N PHE A 211 -20.34 5.21 -3.60
CA PHE A 211 -20.86 4.58 -4.83
C PHE A 211 -19.83 4.05 -5.86
N LEU A 212 -18.69 4.69 -6.04
CA LEU A 212 -17.61 4.36 -6.96
C LEU A 212 -16.63 3.39 -6.29
N LYS A 213 -16.26 2.34 -7.02
CA LYS A 213 -15.20 1.41 -6.63
C LYS A 213 -14.20 1.25 -7.75
N VAL A 214 -12.94 1.06 -7.38
CA VAL A 214 -11.95 0.46 -8.28
C VAL A 214 -12.17 -1.05 -8.26
N ALA A 215 -12.24 -1.68 -9.43
CA ALA A 215 -12.34 -3.11 -9.54
C ALA A 215 -11.49 -3.65 -10.68
N GLU A 216 -10.93 -4.83 -10.44
CA GLU A 216 -10.36 -5.67 -11.48
C GLU A 216 -11.45 -6.57 -12.07
N VAL A 217 -11.50 -6.64 -13.40
CA VAL A 217 -12.45 -7.46 -14.16
C VAL A 217 -11.67 -8.30 -15.17
N GLU A 218 -11.75 -9.61 -15.02
CA GLU A 218 -11.05 -10.57 -15.89
C GLU A 218 -11.81 -10.76 -17.21
N VAL A 219 -11.10 -10.70 -18.34
CA VAL A 219 -11.63 -11.01 -19.66
C VAL A 219 -11.87 -12.51 -19.76
N ALA A 220 -13.14 -12.92 -19.82
CA ALA A 220 -13.49 -14.33 -20.01
C ALA A 220 -13.27 -14.75 -21.47
N LYS A 221 -12.84 -16.01 -21.65
CA LYS A 221 -12.72 -16.62 -22.98
C LYS A 221 -14.08 -16.64 -23.68
N GLY A 222 -14.12 -16.20 -24.94
CA GLY A 222 -15.36 -16.07 -25.72
C GLY A 222 -16.26 -14.91 -25.31
N SER A 223 -15.77 -14.00 -24.44
CA SER A 223 -16.49 -12.77 -24.13
C SER A 223 -16.49 -11.82 -25.32
N PHE A 224 -17.36 -10.81 -25.28
CA PHE A 224 -17.38 -9.76 -26.31
C PHE A 224 -16.11 -8.88 -26.33
N LEU A 225 -15.21 -9.06 -25.36
CA LEU A 225 -13.91 -8.40 -25.26
C LEU A 225 -12.75 -9.27 -25.76
N ASP A 226 -12.91 -10.60 -25.74
CA ASP A 226 -11.86 -11.55 -26.14
C ASP A 226 -11.53 -11.39 -27.63
N GLY A 227 -10.27 -11.08 -27.92
CA GLY A 227 -9.75 -10.81 -29.26
C GLY A 227 -10.00 -9.39 -29.78
N ARG A 228 -10.56 -8.47 -28.99
CA ARG A 228 -10.86 -7.08 -29.41
C ARG A 228 -9.71 -6.14 -29.07
N MET A 229 -9.48 -5.14 -29.92
CA MET A 229 -8.55 -4.05 -29.61
C MET A 229 -9.16 -3.11 -28.58
N LEU A 230 -8.33 -2.62 -27.66
CA LEU A 230 -8.74 -1.75 -26.56
C LEU A 230 -9.43 -0.46 -27.07
N ARG A 231 -8.96 0.09 -28.19
CA ARG A 231 -9.60 1.26 -28.83
C ARG A 231 -11.05 1.03 -29.28
N ASP A 232 -11.41 -0.23 -29.57
CA ASP A 232 -12.73 -0.61 -30.06
C ASP A 232 -13.69 -0.99 -28.91
N VAL A 233 -13.22 -0.87 -27.66
CA VAL A 233 -13.94 -1.24 -26.45
C VAL A 233 -14.56 0.00 -25.81
N GLU A 234 -15.87 0.14 -25.95
CA GLU A 234 -16.61 1.30 -25.43
C GLU A 234 -17.12 1.10 -23.99
N ILE A 235 -16.24 0.71 -23.04
CA ILE A 235 -16.63 0.47 -21.64
C ILE A 235 -17.27 1.71 -21.00
N SER A 236 -16.70 2.89 -21.23
CA SER A 236 -17.21 4.14 -20.66
C SER A 236 -18.61 4.47 -21.13
N ARG A 237 -18.89 4.31 -22.42
CA ARG A 237 -20.20 4.64 -23.00
C ARG A 237 -21.27 3.62 -22.63
N ARG A 238 -20.89 2.35 -22.50
CA ARG A 238 -21.83 1.23 -22.32
C ARG A 238 -22.19 0.95 -20.87
N TYR A 239 -21.21 1.03 -19.97
CA TYR A 239 -21.37 0.67 -18.57
C TYR A 239 -21.19 1.87 -17.63
N ASN A 240 -20.97 3.08 -18.14
CA ASN A 240 -20.67 4.25 -17.30
C ASN A 240 -19.48 3.99 -16.35
N LEU A 241 -18.46 3.28 -16.86
CA LEU A 241 -17.25 2.91 -16.13
C LEU A 241 -16.03 3.60 -16.74
N LEU A 242 -15.18 4.17 -15.91
CA LEU A 242 -13.88 4.69 -16.34
C LEU A 242 -12.87 3.55 -16.41
N LEU A 243 -12.35 3.25 -17.60
CA LEU A 243 -11.22 2.33 -17.76
C LEU A 243 -9.91 3.07 -17.42
N ILE A 244 -9.18 2.60 -16.40
CA ILE A 244 -7.88 3.16 -16.02
C ILE A 244 -6.75 2.52 -16.85
N GLY A 245 -6.83 1.21 -17.02
CA GLY A 245 -5.74 0.44 -17.62
C GLY A 245 -6.03 -1.05 -17.65
N VAL A 246 -5.02 -1.81 -18.08
CA VAL A 246 -5.10 -3.25 -18.28
C VAL A 246 -3.85 -3.94 -17.71
N VAL A 247 -4.01 -5.20 -17.32
CA VAL A 247 -2.89 -6.14 -17.10
C VAL A 247 -3.00 -7.21 -18.18
N ASP A 248 -2.09 -7.16 -19.13
CA ASP A 248 -1.96 -8.14 -20.22
C ASP A 248 -1.16 -9.33 -19.68
N ARG A 249 -1.82 -10.49 -19.55
CA ARG A 249 -1.23 -11.69 -18.94
C ARG A 249 -0.17 -12.34 -19.82
N GLU A 250 -0.13 -12.02 -21.11
CA GLU A 250 0.90 -12.52 -22.03
C GLU A 250 2.20 -11.72 -21.89
N LEU A 251 2.09 -10.41 -21.69
CA LEU A 251 3.23 -9.51 -21.49
C LEU A 251 3.76 -9.52 -20.04
N GLY A 252 2.93 -9.94 -19.08
CA GLY A 252 3.35 -10.14 -17.70
C GLY A 252 2.22 -9.91 -16.70
N ASP A 253 2.57 -9.39 -15.54
CA ASP A 253 1.61 -9.02 -14.50
C ASP A 253 1.67 -7.51 -14.18
N GLU A 254 2.22 -6.72 -15.10
CA GLU A 254 2.37 -5.27 -14.95
C GLU A 254 1.12 -4.52 -15.41
N PHE A 255 0.73 -3.53 -14.60
CA PHE A 255 -0.39 -2.67 -14.92
C PHE A 255 0.01 -1.58 -15.90
N THR A 256 -0.69 -1.51 -17.04
CA THR A 256 -0.47 -0.51 -18.08
C THR A 256 -1.65 0.45 -18.13
N PHE A 257 -1.39 1.75 -18.00
CA PHE A 257 -2.41 2.79 -18.16
C PHE A 257 -2.84 2.91 -19.62
N VAL A 258 -4.16 3.10 -19.85
CA VAL A 258 -4.68 3.32 -21.22
C VAL A 258 -4.08 4.56 -21.90
N THR A 259 -3.61 5.53 -21.11
CA THR A 259 -3.02 6.78 -21.58
C THR A 259 -1.63 6.63 -22.20
N VAL A 260 -0.97 5.49 -22.01
CA VAL A 260 0.32 5.18 -22.66
C VAL A 260 0.15 5.00 -24.18
N GLY A 261 -1.11 4.88 -24.66
CA GLY A 261 -1.44 4.87 -26.09
C GLY A 261 -1.11 3.55 -26.79
N LEU A 262 -0.81 2.50 -26.02
CA LEU A 262 -0.65 1.16 -26.53
C LEU A 262 -2.03 0.58 -26.79
N ASP A 263 -2.37 0.38 -28.07
CA ASP A 263 -3.60 -0.27 -28.48
C ASP A 263 -3.41 -1.79 -28.39
N HIS A 264 -3.65 -2.32 -27.19
CA HIS A 264 -3.53 -3.74 -26.89
C HIS A 264 -4.74 -4.50 -27.41
N LYS A 265 -4.49 -5.70 -27.93
CA LYS A 265 -5.54 -6.70 -28.15
C LYS A 265 -5.82 -7.34 -26.81
N LEU A 266 -7.07 -7.26 -26.35
CA LEU A 266 -7.51 -7.93 -25.15
C LEU A 266 -7.65 -9.42 -25.45
N ASP A 267 -7.00 -10.24 -24.67
CA ASP A 267 -7.06 -11.69 -24.76
C ASP A 267 -7.62 -12.29 -23.46
N SER A 268 -8.12 -13.52 -23.56
CA SER A 268 -8.67 -14.20 -22.39
C SER A 268 -7.67 -14.24 -21.22
N ARG A 269 -8.16 -13.93 -20.00
CA ARG A 269 -7.44 -13.78 -18.72
C ARG A 269 -6.78 -12.42 -18.48
N ASP A 270 -6.78 -11.51 -19.45
CA ASP A 270 -6.38 -10.13 -19.21
C ASP A 270 -7.28 -9.49 -18.14
N MET A 271 -6.71 -8.56 -17.37
CA MET A 271 -7.45 -7.85 -16.34
C MET A 271 -7.69 -6.42 -16.78
N LEU A 272 -8.95 -6.00 -16.80
CA LEU A 272 -9.32 -4.60 -16.90
C LEU A 272 -9.39 -3.99 -15.50
N VAL A 273 -8.82 -2.80 -15.32
CA VAL A 273 -8.98 -2.02 -14.10
C VAL A 273 -9.91 -0.85 -14.38
N VAL A 274 -11.08 -0.88 -13.74
CA VAL A 274 -12.16 0.09 -13.97
C VAL A 274 -12.56 0.80 -12.68
N ILE A 275 -13.08 2.02 -12.82
CA ILE A 275 -13.72 2.79 -11.75
C ILE A 275 -15.18 3.04 -12.12
N GLY A 276 -16.10 2.75 -11.21
CA GLY A 276 -17.49 3.15 -11.38
C GLY A 276 -18.43 2.56 -10.32
N PRO A 277 -19.75 2.73 -10.51
CA PRO A 277 -20.75 2.20 -9.60
C PRO A 277 -20.63 0.68 -9.41
N THR A 278 -20.93 0.19 -8.21
CA THR A 278 -20.84 -1.26 -7.93
C THR A 278 -21.79 -2.05 -8.84
N GLU A 279 -23.00 -1.55 -9.10
CA GLU A 279 -23.97 -2.24 -9.95
C GLU A 279 -23.47 -2.37 -11.40
N GLU A 280 -22.82 -1.33 -11.93
CA GLU A 280 -22.28 -1.32 -13.30
C GLU A 280 -21.08 -2.25 -13.45
N ILE A 281 -20.20 -2.31 -12.44
CA ILE A 281 -19.08 -3.24 -12.41
C ILE A 281 -19.59 -4.69 -12.41
N GLU A 282 -20.62 -4.98 -11.60
CA GLU A 282 -21.22 -6.32 -11.56
C GLU A 282 -21.97 -6.66 -12.86
N GLN A 283 -22.58 -5.67 -13.52
CA GLN A 283 -23.20 -5.87 -14.82
C GLN A 283 -22.16 -6.20 -15.90
N LEU A 284 -21.03 -5.46 -15.93
CA LEU A 284 -19.92 -5.75 -16.84
C LEU A 284 -19.40 -7.19 -16.62
N ARG A 285 -19.22 -7.62 -15.36
CA ARG A 285 -18.79 -8.99 -15.03
C ARG A 285 -19.76 -10.05 -15.57
N LYS A 286 -21.07 -9.83 -15.42
CA LYS A 286 -22.10 -10.75 -15.93
C LYS A 286 -22.08 -10.84 -17.46
N ASP A 287 -22.01 -9.70 -18.14
CA ASP A 287 -22.00 -9.63 -19.60
C ASP A 287 -20.75 -10.29 -20.20
N ILE A 288 -19.59 -10.07 -19.58
CA ILE A 288 -18.33 -10.74 -19.96
C ILE A 288 -18.48 -12.26 -19.80
N ALA A 289 -19.02 -12.73 -18.67
CA ALA A 289 -19.21 -14.16 -18.42
C ALA A 289 -20.25 -14.79 -19.36
N ALA A 290 -21.28 -14.05 -19.76
CA ALA A 290 -22.32 -14.51 -20.67
C ALA A 290 -21.92 -14.46 -22.16
N GLY A 291 -20.83 -13.75 -22.50
CA GLY A 291 -20.44 -13.49 -23.88
C GLY A 291 -21.41 -12.58 -24.64
N VAL A 292 -22.35 -11.95 -23.94
CA VAL A 292 -23.34 -11.05 -24.50
C VAL A 292 -23.02 -9.66 -24.03
N SER A 293 -22.97 -8.75 -24.99
CA SER A 293 -22.77 -7.34 -24.71
C SER A 293 -24.18 -6.70 -24.62
N SER A 294 -24.60 -6.13 -23.47
CA SER A 294 -25.89 -5.44 -23.34
C SER A 294 -25.80 -3.97 -23.79
N GLU A 295 -26.42 -3.58 -24.91
CA GLU A 295 -26.45 -2.16 -25.31
C GLU A 295 -27.48 -1.44 -24.46
N ARG A 296 -27.06 -0.54 -23.57
CA ARG A 296 -27.99 0.42 -22.98
C ARG A 296 -28.24 1.53 -24.00
N ARG A 297 -29.51 1.73 -24.37
CA ARG A 297 -29.95 2.97 -25.03
C ARG A 297 -29.74 4.10 -24.01
N PRO A 298 -29.13 5.24 -24.42
CA PRO A 298 -29.03 6.39 -23.54
C PRO A 298 -30.46 6.84 -23.16
N GLU A 299 -30.69 7.02 -21.87
CA GLU A 299 -31.90 7.71 -21.39
C GLU A 299 -31.89 9.12 -21.98
N GLN A 300 -32.96 9.46 -22.70
CA GLN A 300 -33.18 10.76 -23.35
C GLN A 300 -33.54 11.83 -22.32
#